data_AF-A0A2W7IB85-F1
#
_entry.id   AF-A0A2W7IB85-F1
#
_cell.length_a   1.000
_cell.length_b   1.000
_cell.length_c   1.000
_cell.angle_alpha   90.00
_cell.angle_beta   90.00
_cell.angle_gamma   90.00
#
_symmetry.space_group_name_H-M   'P 1'
#
loop_
_entity.id
_entity.type
_entity.pdbx_description
1 polymer ?
#
loop_
_entity_poly.entity_id
_entity_poly.type
_entity_poly.pdbx_seq_one_letter_code
_entity_poly.pdbx_strand_id
1 'polypeptide(L)'
;MKNSKFNTFSLTIILILAKLYYALISGRIIYEITNSIISEKYSIYNYIISEYFKKGHYKPHPIVGYIFLILFCLLNIYLIIKLLKANLLLNNYRVGSLLNLKQTKKIKSIGSGLIIYAKSWYTLHMISYFFYVDINAFFTALSQFIVFYILGKLMLFISAVAEEGTTYKQENDLTI
;
A
#
# COMPACT_ATOMS: atom_id res chain seq x y z
N MET A 1 13.69 -3.90 -27.88
CA MET A 1 13.20 -2.59 -27.38
C MET A 1 11.68 -2.39 -27.41
N LYS A 2 10.91 -2.94 -28.36
CA LYS A 2 9.43 -2.78 -28.40
C LYS A 2 8.71 -3.39 -27.18
N ASN A 3 9.13 -4.57 -26.71
CA ASN A 3 8.50 -5.25 -25.55
C ASN A 3 8.75 -4.54 -24.20
N SER A 4 9.91 -3.89 -23.99
CA SER A 4 10.16 -3.20 -22.71
C SER A 4 9.35 -1.90 -22.57
N LYS A 5 9.06 -1.21 -23.69
CA LYS A 5 8.17 -0.04 -23.71
C LYS A 5 6.72 -0.42 -23.41
N PHE A 6 6.26 -1.57 -23.91
CA PHE A 6 4.91 -2.08 -23.63
C PHE A 6 4.76 -2.48 -22.16
N ASN A 7 5.71 -3.23 -21.59
CA ASN A 7 5.66 -3.66 -20.19
C ASN A 7 5.70 -2.49 -19.19
N THR A 8 6.49 -1.44 -19.47
CA THR A 8 6.51 -0.24 -18.62
C THR A 8 5.21 0.55 -18.70
N PHE A 9 4.55 0.58 -19.87
CA PHE A 9 3.24 1.25 -20.03
C PHE A 9 2.15 0.56 -19.23
N SER A 10 2.06 -0.77 -19.33
CA SER A 10 1.11 -1.57 -18.55
C SER A 10 1.31 -1.38 -17.05
N LEU A 11 2.55 -1.40 -16.56
CA LEU A 11 2.86 -1.16 -15.15
C LEU A 11 2.47 0.24 -14.68
N THR A 12 2.71 1.28 -15.49
CA THR A 12 2.30 2.65 -15.18
C THR A 12 0.77 2.76 -15.08
N ILE A 13 0.02 2.14 -15.99
CA ILE A 13 -1.46 2.11 -15.93
C ILE A 13 -1.93 1.41 -14.65
N ILE A 14 -1.36 0.25 -14.34
CA ILE A 14 -1.70 -0.50 -13.11
C ILE A 14 -1.46 0.37 -11.86
N LEU A 15 -0.33 1.09 -11.79
CA LEU A 15 -0.06 1.98 -10.67
C LEU A 15 -1.02 3.18 -10.62
N ILE A 16 -1.45 3.72 -11.76
CA ILE A 16 -2.45 4.79 -11.81
C ILE A 16 -3.79 4.28 -11.28
N LEU A 17 -4.25 3.12 -11.76
CA LEU A 17 -5.49 2.50 -11.31
C LEU A 17 -5.45 2.18 -9.81
N ALA A 18 -4.33 1.63 -9.31
CA ALA A 18 -4.15 1.36 -7.89
C ALA A 18 -4.23 2.65 -7.05
N LYS A 19 -3.55 3.72 -7.45
CA LYS A 19 -3.64 5.02 -6.74
C LYS A 19 -5.06 5.56 -6.75
N LEU A 20 -5.75 5.50 -7.89
CA LEU A 20 -7.12 5.98 -8.03
C LEU A 20 -8.08 5.18 -7.14
N TYR A 21 -7.94 3.85 -7.11
CA TYR A 21 -8.69 2.98 -6.22
C TYR A 21 -8.53 3.36 -4.74
N TYR A 22 -7.28 3.49 -4.25
CA TYR A 22 -7.03 3.88 -2.86
C TYR A 22 -7.44 5.33 -2.55
N ALA A 23 -7.38 6.23 -3.53
CA ALA A 23 -7.86 7.60 -3.38
C ALA A 23 -9.39 7.65 -3.24
N LEU A 24 -10.12 6.88 -4.05
CA LEU A 24 -11.58 6.76 -3.95
C LEU A 24 -12.02 6.15 -2.63
N ILE A 25 -11.33 5.11 -2.15
CA ILE A 25 -11.60 4.53 -0.82
C ILE A 25 -11.38 5.57 0.28
N SER A 26 -10.26 6.30 0.23
CA SER A 26 -9.95 7.33 1.22
C SER A 26 -10.99 8.46 1.19
N GLY A 27 -11.41 8.89 0.00
CA GLY A 27 -12.46 9.88 -0.19
C GLY A 27 -13.82 9.43 0.36
N ARG A 28 -14.19 8.16 0.13
CA ARG A 28 -15.40 7.56 0.70
C ARG A 28 -15.34 7.54 2.24
N ILE A 29 -14.21 7.14 2.82
CA ILE A 29 -14.04 7.14 4.29
C ILE A 29 -14.22 8.56 4.87
N ILE A 30 -13.62 9.57 4.25
CA ILE A 30 -13.75 10.96 4.68
C ILE A 30 -15.21 11.40 4.60
N TYR A 31 -15.89 11.11 3.49
CA TYR A 31 -17.31 11.42 3.29
C TYR A 31 -18.20 10.81 4.39
N GLU A 32 -17.97 9.54 4.73
CA GLU A 32 -18.74 8.85 5.75
C GLU A 32 -18.49 9.40 7.16
N ILE A 33 -17.23 9.72 7.49
CA ILE A 33 -16.89 10.42 8.75
C ILE A 33 -17.59 11.78 8.81
N THR A 34 -17.60 12.56 7.73
CA THR A 34 -18.26 13.87 7.72
C THR A 34 -19.78 13.74 7.86
N ASN A 35 -20.39 12.77 7.18
CA ASN A 35 -21.82 12.54 7.24
C ASN A 35 -22.28 12.08 8.62
N SER A 36 -21.53 11.23 9.30
CA SER A 36 -21.88 10.77 10.65
C SER A 36 -21.74 11.85 11.72
N ILE A 37 -20.88 12.86 11.48
CA ILE A 37 -20.76 14.03 12.36
C ILE A 37 -21.93 14.98 12.15
N ILE A 38 -22.37 15.15 10.90
CA ILE A 38 -23.43 16.11 10.52
C ILE A 38 -24.84 15.55 10.74
N SER A 39 -25.03 14.24 10.57
CA SER A 39 -26.34 13.58 10.62
C SER A 39 -26.39 12.45 11.64
N GLU A 40 -27.24 12.60 12.66
CA GLU A 40 -27.48 11.59 13.70
C GLU A 40 -28.03 10.26 13.16
N LYS A 41 -28.56 10.24 11.93
CA LYS A 41 -29.07 9.01 11.30
C LYS A 41 -27.97 8.03 10.86
N TYR A 42 -26.74 8.50 10.67
CA TYR A 42 -25.64 7.67 10.17
C TYR A 42 -24.73 7.21 11.31
N SER A 43 -24.92 5.97 11.74
CA SER A 43 -24.00 5.34 12.68
C SER A 43 -22.77 4.80 11.96
N ILE A 44 -21.59 5.33 12.27
CA ILE A 44 -20.28 4.80 11.82
C ILE A 44 -20.14 3.31 12.09
N TYR A 45 -20.72 2.84 13.19
CA TYR A 45 -20.71 1.44 13.53
C TYR A 45 -21.33 0.58 12.41
N ASN A 46 -22.49 1.00 11.89
CA ASN A 46 -23.18 0.28 10.81
C ASN A 46 -22.34 0.29 9.53
N TYR A 47 -21.73 1.42 9.19
CA TYR A 47 -20.81 1.52 8.06
C TYR A 47 -19.63 0.55 8.21
N ILE A 48 -18.93 0.60 9.35
CA ILE A 48 -17.75 -0.23 9.61
C ILE A 48 -18.06 -1.72 9.54
N ILE A 49 -19.18 -2.14 10.12
CA ILE A 49 -19.62 -3.54 10.01
C ILE A 49 -19.93 -3.87 8.55
N SER A 50 -20.82 -3.12 7.90
CA SER A 50 -21.26 -3.46 6.55
C SER A 50 -20.11 -3.58 5.53
N GLU A 51 -19.07 -2.76 5.67
CA GLU A 51 -17.96 -2.72 4.72
C GLU A 51 -16.77 -3.61 5.13
N TYR A 52 -16.46 -3.71 6.42
CA TYR A 52 -15.21 -4.34 6.88
C TYR A 52 -15.42 -5.59 7.76
N PHE A 53 -16.58 -5.80 8.36
CA PHE A 53 -16.84 -6.91 9.30
C PHE A 53 -18.20 -7.58 9.07
N LYS A 54 -18.22 -8.84 8.64
CA LYS A 54 -19.45 -9.57 8.29
C LYS A 54 -20.36 -9.89 9.48
N LYS A 55 -19.81 -10.01 10.69
CA LYS A 55 -20.55 -10.44 11.90
C LYS A 55 -20.04 -9.74 13.16
N GLY A 56 -20.19 -8.42 13.20
CA GLY A 56 -19.91 -7.68 14.42
C GLY A 56 -20.93 -7.98 15.51
N HIS A 57 -20.56 -8.76 16.53
CA HIS A 57 -21.48 -9.13 17.63
C HIS A 57 -21.53 -8.10 18.74
N TYR A 58 -20.54 -7.21 18.81
CA TYR A 58 -20.43 -6.16 19.82
C TYR A 58 -20.54 -4.78 19.19
N LYS A 59 -21.13 -3.83 19.92
CA LYS A 59 -21.18 -2.40 19.57
C LYS A 59 -20.09 -1.67 20.37
N PRO A 60 -18.85 -1.54 19.86
CA PRO A 60 -17.83 -0.77 20.54
C PRO A 60 -18.21 0.72 20.57
N HIS A 61 -17.62 1.46 21.50
CA HIS A 61 -17.84 2.89 21.61
C HIS A 61 -17.53 3.60 20.28
N PRO A 62 -18.35 4.56 19.80
CA PRO A 62 -18.20 5.18 18.48
C PRO A 62 -16.79 5.73 18.19
N ILE A 63 -16.11 6.24 19.22
CA ILE A 63 -14.72 6.73 19.16
C ILE A 63 -13.77 5.67 18.58
N VAL A 64 -13.94 4.39 18.92
CA VAL A 64 -13.10 3.30 18.38
C VAL A 64 -13.27 3.20 16.86
N GLY A 65 -14.50 3.34 16.37
CA GLY A 65 -14.78 3.35 14.94
C GLY A 65 -14.15 4.55 14.21
N TYR A 66 -14.25 5.76 14.79
CA TYR A 66 -13.58 6.94 14.26
C TYR A 66 -12.06 6.77 14.19
N ILE A 67 -11.43 6.29 15.27
CA ILE A 67 -9.99 6.04 15.33
C ILE A 67 -9.57 5.03 14.24
N PHE A 68 -10.32 3.93 14.10
CA PHE A 68 -10.07 2.95 13.06
C PHE A 68 -10.10 3.56 11.66
N LEU A 69 -11.16 4.31 11.33
CA LEU A 69 -11.31 4.91 10.00
C LEU A 69 -10.24 5.97 9.71
N ILE A 70 -9.86 6.78 10.70
CA ILE A 70 -8.79 7.78 10.57
C ILE A 70 -7.44 7.09 10.31
N LEU A 71 -7.08 6.09 11.12
CA LEU A 71 -5.85 5.33 10.93
C LEU A 71 -5.85 4.62 9.58
N PHE A 72 -6.98 4.07 9.17
CA PHE A 72 -7.12 3.39 7.89
C PHE A 72 -6.95 4.37 6.71
N CYS A 73 -7.52 5.56 6.80
CA CYS A 73 -7.35 6.62 5.81
C CYS A 73 -5.87 7.07 5.71
N LEU A 74 -5.21 7.33 6.84
CA LEU A 74 -3.79 7.68 6.88
C LEU A 74 -2.91 6.59 6.24
N LEU A 75 -3.26 5.34 6.48
CA LEU A 75 -2.53 4.21 5.92
C LEU A 75 -2.70 4.11 4.39
N ASN A 76 -3.90 4.37 3.87
CA ASN A 76 -4.14 4.45 2.43
C ASN A 76 -3.39 5.62 1.78
N ILE A 77 -3.34 6.79 2.42
CA ILE A 77 -2.55 7.94 1.98
C ILE A 77 -1.05 7.57 1.93
N TYR A 78 -0.55 6.89 2.97
CA TYR A 78 0.82 6.40 3.00
C TYR A 78 1.14 5.47 1.81
N LEU A 79 0.23 4.53 1.48
CA LEU A 79 0.39 3.67 0.31
C LEU A 79 0.42 4.47 -0.99
N ILE A 80 -0.48 5.43 -1.17
CA ILE A 80 -0.52 6.30 -2.35
C ILE A 80 0.83 7.01 -2.54
N ILE A 81 1.42 7.55 -1.47
CA ILE A 81 2.75 8.18 -1.51
C ILE A 81 3.82 7.19 -2.01
N LYS A 82 3.79 5.93 -1.54
CA LYS A 82 4.73 4.89 -1.99
C LYS A 82 4.52 4.51 -3.46
N LEU A 83 3.27 4.39 -3.90
CA LEU A 83 2.92 4.14 -5.30
C LEU A 83 3.33 5.31 -6.23
N LEU A 84 3.22 6.56 -5.76
CA LEU A 84 3.72 7.73 -6.49
C LEU A 84 5.24 7.66 -6.69
N LYS A 85 6.00 7.30 -5.64
CA LYS A 85 7.45 7.09 -5.74
C LYS A 85 7.79 5.97 -6.74
N ALA A 86 7.02 4.89 -6.74
CA ALA A 86 7.18 3.81 -7.72
C ALA A 86 6.93 4.26 -9.16
N ASN A 87 5.88 5.06 -9.38
CA ASN A 87 5.56 5.59 -10.69
C ASN A 87 6.66 6.53 -11.24
N LEU A 88 7.18 7.41 -10.38
CA LEU A 88 8.32 8.28 -10.72
C LEU A 88 9.57 7.46 -11.07
N LEU A 89 9.80 6.35 -10.36
CA LEU A 89 10.92 5.45 -10.65
C LEU A 89 10.78 4.77 -12.03
N LEU A 90 9.59 4.29 -12.37
CA LEU A 90 9.32 3.69 -13.69
C LEU A 90 9.49 4.69 -14.84
N ASN A 91 9.02 5.93 -14.65
CA ASN A 91 9.19 6.99 -15.65
C ASN A 91 10.67 7.30 -15.90
N ASN A 92 11.50 7.29 -14.86
CA ASN A 92 12.95 7.47 -15.02
C ASN A 92 13.63 6.28 -15.71
N TYR A 93 13.11 5.06 -15.52
CA TYR A 93 13.66 3.85 -16.15
C TYR A 93 13.39 3.79 -17.66
N ARG A 94 12.29 4.40 -18.13
CA ARG A 94 11.96 4.48 -19.57
C ARG A 94 13.03 5.15 -20.44
N VAL A 95 13.95 5.90 -19.84
CA VAL A 95 15.03 6.61 -20.54
C VAL A 95 16.22 5.68 -20.89
N GLY A 96 16.15 4.36 -20.61
CA GLY A 96 17.14 3.39 -21.06
C GLY A 96 18.46 3.41 -20.29
N SER A 97 18.48 4.04 -19.10
CA SER A 97 19.63 4.00 -18.21
C SER A 97 19.68 2.69 -17.41
N LEU A 98 20.88 2.11 -17.27
CA LEU A 98 21.16 1.07 -16.27
C LEU A 98 20.77 1.58 -14.87
N LEU A 99 20.36 0.67 -13.98
CA LEU A 99 20.00 1.03 -12.62
C LEU A 99 21.19 1.69 -11.92
N ASN A 100 21.06 2.96 -11.54
CA ASN A 100 22.07 3.65 -10.74
C ASN A 100 21.81 3.45 -9.25
N LEU A 101 22.84 3.58 -8.40
CA LEU A 101 22.73 3.52 -6.93
C LEU A 101 21.57 4.35 -6.35
N LYS A 102 21.29 5.53 -6.92
CA LYS A 102 20.15 6.38 -6.51
C LYS A 102 18.80 5.72 -6.80
N GLN A 103 18.66 5.01 -7.91
CA GLN A 103 17.44 4.26 -8.26
C GLN A 103 17.32 3.03 -7.36
N THR A 104 18.41 2.31 -7.10
CA THR A 104 18.44 1.17 -6.16
C THR A 104 17.94 1.57 -4.76
N LYS A 105 18.45 2.67 -4.19
CA LYS A 105 17.96 3.21 -2.90
C LYS A 105 16.45 3.53 -2.91
N LYS A 106 15.93 4.02 -4.04
CA LYS A 106 14.48 4.28 -4.18
C LYS A 106 13.68 2.98 -4.22
N ILE A 107 14.12 1.96 -4.96
CA ILE A 107 13.48 0.63 -4.98
C ILE A 107 13.45 0.06 -3.56
N LYS A 108 14.56 0.12 -2.82
CA LYS A 108 14.64 -0.30 -1.41
C LYS A 108 13.60 0.41 -0.53
N SER A 109 13.48 1.73 -0.68
CA SER A 109 12.52 2.55 0.09
C SER A 109 11.05 2.27 -0.25
N ILE A 110 10.75 1.91 -1.51
CA ILE A 110 9.41 1.51 -1.94
C ILE A 110 9.12 0.12 -1.36
N GLY A 111 10.01 -0.86 -1.55
CA GLY A 111 9.86 -2.23 -1.05
C GLY A 111 9.67 -2.29 0.46
N SER A 112 10.51 -1.59 1.23
CA SER A 112 10.33 -1.49 2.69
C SER A 112 9.03 -0.79 3.07
N GLY A 113 8.62 0.22 2.31
CA GLY A 113 7.35 0.91 2.50
C GLY A 113 6.13 0.00 2.31
N LEU A 114 6.15 -0.87 1.30
CA LEU A 114 5.07 -1.83 1.05
C LEU A 114 4.98 -2.87 2.19
N ILE A 115 6.11 -3.32 2.72
CA ILE A 115 6.14 -4.24 3.88
C ILE A 115 5.58 -3.57 5.14
N ILE A 116 5.95 -2.30 5.38
CA ILE A 116 5.42 -1.53 6.52
C ILE A 116 3.91 -1.35 6.36
N TYR A 117 3.44 -0.97 5.17
CA TYR A 117 2.01 -0.88 4.88
C TYR A 117 1.30 -2.20 5.16
N ALA A 118 1.80 -3.32 4.62
CA ALA A 118 1.20 -4.64 4.82
C ALA A 118 1.04 -4.97 6.31
N LYS A 119 2.12 -4.82 7.08
CA LYS A 119 2.12 -5.07 8.53
C LYS A 119 1.14 -4.17 9.27
N SER A 120 1.19 -2.87 9.03
CA SER A 120 0.30 -1.91 9.69
C SER A 120 -1.17 -2.14 9.33
N TRP A 121 -1.44 -2.51 8.08
CA TRP A 121 -2.79 -2.80 7.59
C TRP A 121 -3.35 -4.04 8.29
N TYR A 122 -2.55 -5.10 8.36
CA TYR A 122 -2.92 -6.33 9.07
C TYR A 122 -3.13 -6.09 10.57
N THR A 123 -2.19 -5.41 11.22
CA THR A 123 -2.28 -5.07 12.65
C THR A 123 -3.53 -4.24 12.95
N LEU A 124 -3.87 -3.26 12.10
CA LEU A 124 -5.07 -2.44 12.28
C LEU A 124 -6.35 -3.28 12.22
N HIS A 125 -6.43 -4.23 11.29
CA HIS A 125 -7.57 -5.15 11.18
C HIS A 125 -7.61 -6.16 12.33
N MET A 126 -6.47 -6.60 12.85
CA MET A 126 -6.41 -7.49 14.02
C MET A 126 -6.77 -6.80 15.33
N ILE A 127 -6.35 -5.55 15.53
CA ILE A 127 -6.80 -4.77 16.69
C ILE A 127 -8.33 -4.60 16.61
N SER A 128 -8.85 -4.38 15.41
CA SER A 128 -10.29 -4.24 15.18
C SER A 128 -11.05 -5.53 15.40
N TYR A 129 -10.45 -6.70 15.16
CA TYR A 129 -11.03 -7.98 15.55
C TYR A 129 -11.37 -8.03 17.04
N PHE A 130 -10.53 -7.49 17.94
CA PHE A 130 -10.85 -7.48 19.37
C PHE A 130 -12.10 -6.67 19.70
N PHE A 131 -12.38 -5.61 18.93
CA PHE A 131 -13.53 -4.72 19.17
C PHE A 131 -14.81 -5.18 18.47
N TYR A 132 -14.70 -5.85 17.32
CA TYR A 132 -15.83 -6.26 16.48
C TYR A 132 -16.09 -7.77 16.49
N VAL A 133 -15.17 -8.61 16.99
CA VAL A 133 -15.32 -10.07 17.16
C VAL A 133 -15.69 -10.80 15.85
N ASP A 134 -14.98 -10.51 14.76
CA ASP A 134 -15.20 -11.18 13.46
C ASP A 134 -13.94 -11.91 12.96
N ILE A 135 -13.92 -13.23 13.15
CA ILE A 135 -12.78 -14.07 12.74
C ILE A 135 -12.57 -14.08 11.22
N ASN A 136 -13.57 -13.74 10.42
CA ASN A 136 -13.39 -13.67 8.96
C ASN A 136 -12.50 -12.50 8.57
N ALA A 137 -12.48 -11.43 9.37
CA ALA A 137 -11.56 -10.30 9.18
C ALA A 137 -10.11 -10.76 9.23
N PHE A 138 -9.79 -11.83 9.96
CA PHE A 138 -8.44 -12.40 10.00
C PHE A 138 -8.01 -12.93 8.63
N PHE A 139 -8.87 -13.75 8.00
CA PHE A 139 -8.55 -14.41 6.73
C PHE A 139 -8.56 -13.43 5.56
N THR A 140 -9.54 -12.54 5.51
CA THR A 140 -9.58 -11.48 4.50
C THR A 140 -8.34 -10.60 4.64
N ALA A 141 -7.94 -10.29 5.88
CA ALA A 141 -6.75 -9.51 6.11
C ALA A 141 -5.44 -10.20 5.72
N LEU A 142 -5.34 -11.50 6.00
CA LEU A 142 -4.15 -12.27 5.68
C LEU A 142 -3.84 -12.24 4.17
N SER A 143 -4.87 -12.33 3.33
CA SER A 143 -4.68 -12.30 1.87
C SER A 143 -4.02 -11.01 1.38
N GLN A 144 -4.52 -9.84 1.80
CA GLN A 144 -3.94 -8.54 1.41
C GLN A 144 -2.55 -8.35 2.00
N PHE A 145 -2.33 -8.80 3.25
CA PHE A 145 -1.02 -8.81 3.87
C PHE A 145 0.01 -9.56 3.01
N ILE A 146 -0.32 -10.78 2.60
CA ILE A 146 0.57 -11.63 1.80
C ILE A 146 0.92 -10.95 0.48
N VAL A 147 -0.06 -10.38 -0.23
CA VAL A 147 0.16 -9.70 -1.52
C VAL A 147 1.16 -8.55 -1.37
N PHE A 148 0.92 -7.62 -0.45
CA PHE A 148 1.81 -6.46 -0.27
C PHE A 148 3.16 -6.84 0.32
N TYR A 149 3.20 -7.85 1.19
CA TYR A 149 4.44 -8.36 1.75
C TYR A 149 5.34 -8.98 0.67
N ILE A 150 4.79 -9.84 -0.19
CA ILE A 150 5.52 -10.46 -1.30
C ILE A 150 5.99 -9.40 -2.30
N LEU A 151 5.14 -8.45 -2.68
CA LEU A 151 5.51 -7.34 -3.56
C LEU A 151 6.66 -6.52 -2.97
N GLY A 152 6.60 -6.21 -1.68
CA GLY A 152 7.66 -5.49 -0.99
C GLY A 152 8.97 -6.29 -0.94
N LYS A 153 8.90 -7.60 -0.68
CA LYS A 153 10.07 -8.50 -0.69
C LYS A 153 10.69 -8.62 -2.08
N LEU A 154 9.88 -8.75 -3.13
CA LEU A 154 10.35 -8.76 -4.52
C LEU A 154 11.09 -7.46 -4.87
N MET A 155 10.57 -6.31 -4.46
CA MET A 155 11.26 -5.04 -4.67
C MET A 155 12.59 -4.97 -3.91
N LEU A 156 12.64 -5.44 -2.67
CA LEU A 156 13.91 -5.52 -1.92
C LEU A 156 14.92 -6.46 -2.60
N PHE A 157 14.46 -7.59 -3.14
CA PHE A 157 15.30 -8.52 -3.88
C PHE A 157 15.87 -7.87 -5.15
N ILE A 158 15.02 -7.21 -5.97
CA ILE A 158 15.46 -6.46 -7.15
C ILE A 158 16.48 -5.38 -6.75
N SER A 159 16.25 -4.71 -5.62
CA SER A 159 17.20 -3.72 -5.11
C SER A 159 18.55 -4.35 -4.75
N ALA A 160 18.57 -5.51 -4.10
CA ALA A 160 19.83 -6.17 -3.73
C ALA A 160 20.63 -6.58 -4.96
N VAL A 161 19.97 -7.22 -5.95
CA VAL A 161 20.61 -7.61 -7.22
C VAL A 161 21.11 -6.38 -8.00
N ALA A 162 20.34 -5.30 -8.00
CA ALA A 162 20.76 -4.05 -8.65
C ALA A 162 21.96 -3.40 -7.94
N GLU A 163 22.04 -3.50 -6.61
CA GLU A 163 23.16 -2.98 -5.82
C GLU A 163 24.45 -3.72 -6.17
N GLU A 164 24.42 -5.06 -6.15
CA GLU A 164 25.55 -5.90 -6.56
C GLU A 164 25.98 -5.61 -8.00
N GLY A 165 25.02 -5.55 -8.94
CA GLY A 165 25.31 -5.23 -10.34
C GLY A 165 25.94 -3.85 -10.55
N THR A 166 25.57 -2.85 -9.74
CA THR A 166 26.23 -1.53 -9.79
C THR A 166 27.65 -1.58 -9.26
N THR A 167 27.91 -2.34 -8.20
CA THR A 167 29.25 -2.48 -7.61
C THR A 167 30.19 -3.19 -8.58
N TYR A 168 29.79 -4.31 -9.17
CA TYR A 168 30.60 -5.02 -10.17
C TYR A 168 30.96 -4.14 -11.37
N LYS A 169 30.03 -3.29 -11.82
CA LYS A 169 30.30 -2.35 -12.90
C LYS A 169 31.36 -1.31 -12.48
N GLN A 170 31.26 -0.77 -11.27
CA GLN A 170 32.25 0.18 -10.75
C GLN A 170 33.63 -0.45 -10.60
N GLU A 171 33.72 -1.69 -10.11
CA GLU A 171 34.98 -2.43 -9.99
C GLU A 171 35.61 -2.68 -11.36
N ASN A 172 34.81 -3.10 -12.35
CA ASN A 172 35.28 -3.33 -13.71
C ASN A 172 35.76 -2.02 -14.38
N ASP A 173 35.02 -0.92 -14.21
CA ASP A 173 35.39 0.41 -14.72
C ASP A 173 36.65 0.99 -14.03
N LEU A 174 37.04 0.49 -12.84
CA LEU A 174 38.26 0.87 -12.13
C LEU A 174 39.47 -0.03 -12.47
N THR A 175 39.21 -1.21 -13.04
CA THR A 175 40.25 -2.21 -13.34
C THR A 175 40.73 -2.14 -14.79
N ILE A 176 39.89 -1.63 -15.70
CA ILE A 176 40.22 -1.32 -17.10
C ILE A 176 40.84 0.07 -17.18
#